data_AF-A0A6N7ZNP1-F1
#
_entry.id   AF-A0A6N7ZNP1-F1
#
_cell.length_a   1.000
_cell.length_b   1.000
_cell.length_c   1.000
_cell.angle_alpha   90.00
_cell.angle_beta   90.00
_cell.angle_gamma   90.00
#
_symmetry.space_group_name_H-M   'P 1'
#
loop_
_entity.id
_entity.type
_entity.pdbx_description
1 polymer ?
#
loop_
_entity_poly.entity_id
_entity_poly.type
_entity_poly.pdbx_seq_one_letter_code
_entity_poly.pdbx_strand_id
1 'polypeptide(L)'
;MLVRALDDVARLVLPVACPGCDRPDVRWCATCLGLLRAPLRRREDGAPRLDRLDGAGPLPVWAPAAYAGPVRGVVVAWKDRARADLDRPLAAVGRAAGVALGPVL
;
A
#
# COMPACT_ATOMS: atom_id res chain seq x y z
N MET A 1 31.35 2.72 0.37
CA MET A 1 31.33 4.08 -0.25
C MET A 1 30.83 4.03 -1.69
N LEU A 2 31.43 3.23 -2.57
CA LEU A 2 31.06 3.15 -4.00
C LEU A 2 29.56 2.87 -4.26
N VAL A 3 28.96 1.95 -3.50
CA VAL A 3 27.53 1.62 -3.64
C VAL A 3 26.60 2.79 -3.30
N ARG A 4 26.94 3.62 -2.30
CA ARG A 4 26.15 4.83 -1.98
C ARG A 4 26.27 5.88 -3.07
N ALA A 5 27.49 6.11 -3.57
CA ALA A 5 27.72 7.05 -4.68
C ALA A 5 26.99 6.64 -5.97
N LEU A 6 26.94 5.34 -6.27
CA LEU A 6 26.15 4.80 -7.39
C LEU A 6 24.64 4.98 -7.17
N ASP A 7 24.14 4.77 -5.95
CA ASP A 7 22.72 4.97 -5.61
C ASP A 7 22.32 6.46 -5.71
N ASP A 8 23.22 7.38 -5.34
CA ASP A 8 23.02 8.83 -5.46
C ASP A 8 23.00 9.29 -6.93
N VAL A 9 23.94 8.83 -7.75
CA VAL A 9 23.95 9.12 -9.20
C VAL A 9 22.74 8.51 -9.90
N ALA A 10 22.34 7.30 -9.51
CA ALA A 10 21.13 6.67 -10.05
C ALA A 10 19.86 7.46 -9.73
N ARG A 11 19.76 8.12 -8.56
CA ARG A 11 18.61 8.98 -8.20
C ARG A 11 18.56 10.27 -9.02
N LEU A 12 19.72 10.81 -9.41
CA LEU A 12 19.80 11.96 -10.31
C LEU A 12 19.31 11.63 -11.74
N VAL A 13 19.54 10.39 -12.21
CA VAL A 13 19.17 9.95 -13.56
C VAL A 13 17.77 9.30 -13.60
N LEU A 14 17.34 8.64 -12.52
CA LEU A 14 16.01 8.10 -12.28
C LEU A 14 15.40 8.74 -11.02
N PRO A 15 14.78 9.91 -11.12
CA PRO A 15 14.15 10.54 -9.96
C PRO A 15 13.05 9.61 -9.41
N VAL A 16 13.26 9.14 -8.18
CA VAL A 16 12.28 8.33 -7.46
C VAL A 16 11.46 9.24 -6.56
N ALA A 17 10.15 9.27 -6.77
CA ALA A 17 9.23 9.93 -5.85
C ALA A 17 8.49 8.91 -5.00
N CYS A 18 8.07 9.34 -3.81
CA CYS A 18 7.23 8.55 -2.94
C CYS A 18 5.89 8.33 -3.66
N PRO A 19 5.46 7.08 -3.91
CA PRO A 19 4.28 6.83 -4.74
C PRO A 19 2.98 7.30 -4.09
N GLY A 20 2.99 7.62 -2.79
CA GLY A 20 1.81 8.13 -2.09
C GLY A 20 1.71 9.66 -2.02
N CYS A 21 2.83 10.37 -1.84
CA CYS A 21 2.78 11.82 -1.60
C CYS A 21 3.71 12.62 -2.51
N ASP A 22 4.27 11.97 -3.53
CA ASP A 22 5.17 12.55 -4.54
C ASP A 22 6.42 13.24 -3.98
N ARG A 23 6.78 12.94 -2.73
CA ARG A 23 8.01 13.47 -2.10
C ARG A 23 9.23 13.02 -2.92
N PRO A 24 10.08 13.95 -3.40
CA PRO A 24 11.22 13.61 -4.24
C PRO A 24 12.30 12.85 -3.45
N ASP A 25 13.10 12.06 -4.17
CA ASP A 25 14.21 11.25 -3.68
C ASP A 25 13.88 10.29 -2.52
N VAL A 26 12.60 9.95 -2.37
CA VAL A 26 12.10 9.05 -1.34
C VAL A 26 11.39 7.89 -2.02
N ARG A 27 11.96 6.69 -1.92
CA ARG A 27 11.36 5.46 -2.50
C ARG A 27 9.95 5.23 -1.97
N TRP A 28 9.77 5.28 -0.65
CA TRP A 28 8.47 5.27 0.03
C TRP A 28 8.65 5.87 1.44
N CYS A 29 7.96 6.97 1.72
CA CYS A 29 8.12 7.66 3.01
C CYS A 29 7.41 6.92 4.15
N ALA A 30 7.94 7.09 5.37
CA ALA A 30 7.39 6.46 6.57
C ALA A 30 5.93 6.85 6.85
N THR A 31 5.54 8.08 6.55
CA THR A 31 4.16 8.56 6.72
C THR A 31 3.18 7.79 5.83
N CYS A 32 3.47 7.66 4.52
CA CYS A 32 2.62 6.90 3.60
C CYS A 32 2.62 5.40 3.93
N LEU A 33 3.75 4.85 4.35
CA LEU A 33 3.82 3.45 4.80
C LEU A 33 3.00 3.23 6.09
N GLY A 34 2.99 4.23 6.98
CA GLY A 34 2.22 4.22 8.23
C GLY A 34 0.72 4.05 8.00
N LEU A 35 0.18 4.60 6.91
CA LEU A 35 -1.24 4.42 6.54
C LEU A 35 -1.61 2.95 6.32
N LEU A 36 -0.71 2.16 5.71
CA LEU A 36 -0.92 0.74 5.47
C LEU A 36 -0.61 -0.14 6.69
N ARG A 37 0.12 0.40 7.68
CA ARG A 37 0.38 -0.25 8.97
C ARG A 37 -0.62 0.15 10.05
N ALA A 38 -1.57 1.02 9.73
CA ALA A 38 -2.65 1.37 10.63
C ALA A 38 -3.48 0.12 10.97
N PRO A 39 -4.08 0.06 12.17
CA PRO A 39 -4.85 -1.10 12.56
C PRO A 39 -6.09 -1.27 11.65
N LEU A 40 -6.38 -2.52 11.31
CA LEU A 40 -7.44 -2.88 10.37
C LEU A 40 -8.82 -2.50 10.89
N ARG A 41 -9.71 -2.12 9.98
CA ARG A 41 -11.10 -1.76 10.26
C ARG A 41 -12.02 -2.41 9.25
N ARG A 42 -13.26 -2.66 9.67
CA ARG A 42 -14.37 -3.03 8.79
C ARG A 42 -14.64 -1.90 7.79
N ARG A 43 -14.74 -2.26 6.51
CA ARG A 43 -14.78 -1.34 5.35
C ARG A 43 -15.64 -1.87 4.21
N GLU A 44 -16.65 -2.66 4.51
CA GLU A 44 -17.58 -3.25 3.54
C GLU A 44 -18.25 -2.17 2.69
N ASP A 45 -18.64 -1.04 3.31
CA ASP A 45 -19.25 0.12 2.65
C ASP A 45 -18.34 0.73 1.56
N GLY A 46 -17.02 0.53 1.66
CA GLY A 46 -16.03 0.99 0.68
C GLY A 46 -15.82 0.02 -0.48
N ALA A 47 -16.47 -1.14 -0.48
CA ALA A 47 -16.30 -2.20 -1.47
C ALA A 47 -17.66 -2.72 -1.99
N PRO A 48 -18.50 -1.86 -2.61
CA PRO A 48 -19.86 -2.23 -3.02
C PRO A 48 -19.91 -3.38 -4.03
N ARG A 49 -18.82 -3.64 -4.77
CA ARG A 49 -18.71 -4.78 -5.68
C ARG A 49 -18.60 -6.14 -4.98
N LEU A 50 -18.44 -6.15 -3.66
CA LEU A 50 -18.45 -7.35 -2.83
C LEU A 50 -19.81 -7.57 -2.13
N ASP A 51 -20.83 -6.81 -2.51
CA ASP A 51 -22.21 -7.16 -2.24
C ASP A 51 -22.60 -8.40 -3.04
N ARG A 52 -23.18 -9.38 -2.36
CA ARG A 52 -23.65 -10.64 -2.96
C ARG A 52 -25.00 -10.49 -3.68
N LEU A 53 -25.71 -9.39 -3.45
CA LEU A 53 -27.03 -9.10 -4.04
C LEU A 53 -28.10 -10.16 -3.73
N ASP A 54 -27.91 -10.92 -2.64
CA ASP A 54 -28.80 -12.00 -2.17
C ASP A 54 -29.61 -11.59 -0.93
N GLY A 55 -29.51 -10.34 -0.50
CA GLY A 55 -30.15 -9.82 0.71
C GLY A 55 -29.41 -10.14 2.01
N ALA A 56 -28.33 -10.92 1.98
CA ALA A 56 -27.51 -11.25 3.15
C ALA A 56 -26.43 -10.19 3.47
N GLY A 57 -26.39 -9.10 2.69
CA GLY A 57 -25.41 -8.02 2.82
C GLY A 57 -24.02 -8.35 2.24
N PRO A 58 -23.11 -7.36 2.24
CA PRO A 58 -21.79 -7.50 1.65
C PRO A 58 -20.89 -8.49 2.40
N LEU A 59 -19.93 -9.07 1.67
CA LEU A 59 -18.88 -9.85 2.29
C LEU A 59 -18.11 -8.99 3.32
N PRO A 60 -17.69 -9.56 4.46
CA PRO A 60 -16.83 -8.85 5.40
C PRO A 60 -15.51 -8.41 4.75
N VAL A 61 -15.14 -7.14 4.95
CA VAL A 61 -13.97 -6.52 4.33
C VAL A 61 -13.20 -5.75 5.38
N TRP A 62 -11.91 -6.05 5.48
CA TRP A 62 -11.00 -5.33 6.35
C TRP A 62 -9.93 -4.62 5.52
N ALA A 63 -9.69 -3.36 5.87
CA ALA A 63 -8.57 -2.60 5.31
C ALA A 63 -7.98 -1.65 6.37
N PRO A 64 -6.68 -1.35 6.29
CA PRO A 64 -6.04 -0.38 7.19
C PRO A 64 -6.38 1.07 6.80
N ALA A 65 -6.78 1.30 5.55
CA ALA A 65 -7.08 2.62 5.02
C ALA A 65 -8.06 2.55 3.83
N ALA A 66 -8.70 3.67 3.50
CA ALA A 66 -9.51 3.80 2.30
C ALA A 66 -8.61 3.84 1.04
N TYR A 67 -9.13 3.35 -0.09
CA TYR A 67 -8.47 3.45 -1.40
C TYR A 67 -8.57 4.88 -1.97
N ALA A 68 -7.89 5.82 -1.32
CA ALA A 68 -7.88 7.23 -1.68
C ALA A 68 -6.51 7.85 -1.38
N GLY A 69 -6.28 9.05 -1.94
CA GLY A 69 -5.08 9.85 -1.66
C GLY A 69 -3.79 9.03 -1.78
N PRO A 70 -2.89 9.10 -0.78
CA PRO A 70 -1.62 8.40 -0.85
C PRO A 70 -1.70 6.89 -1.01
N VAL A 71 -2.72 6.25 -0.43
CA VAL A 71 -2.89 4.79 -0.55
C VAL A 71 -3.20 4.40 -1.99
N ARG A 72 -4.06 5.16 -2.67
CA ARG A 72 -4.33 4.97 -4.10
C ARG A 72 -3.06 5.11 -4.93
N GLY A 73 -2.24 6.13 -4.64
CA GLY A 73 -0.98 6.34 -5.33
C GLY A 73 -0.03 5.14 -5.22
N VAL A 74 0.14 4.58 -4.01
CA VAL A 74 0.95 3.37 -3.80
C VAL A 74 0.42 2.18 -4.59
N VAL A 75 -0.89 1.91 -4.54
CA VAL A 75 -1.49 0.75 -5.23
C VAL A 75 -1.34 0.87 -6.74
N VAL A 76 -1.59 2.05 -7.33
CA VAL A 76 -1.42 2.27 -8.78
C VAL A 76 0.05 2.13 -9.17
N ALA A 77 0.97 2.70 -8.38
CA ALA A 77 2.40 2.58 -8.64
C ALA A 77 2.86 1.11 -8.64
N TRP A 78 2.36 0.31 -7.70
CA TRP A 78 2.69 -1.10 -7.58
C TRP A 78 2.04 -1.94 -8.68
N LYS A 79 0.72 -1.86 -8.83
CA LYS A 79 -0.08 -2.74 -9.70
C LYS A 79 0.03 -2.38 -11.17
N ASP A 80 -0.04 -1.09 -11.50
CA ASP A 80 -0.21 -0.63 -12.88
C ASP A 80 1.09 -0.05 -13.47
N ARG A 81 2.04 0.37 -12.62
CA ARG A 81 3.32 0.97 -13.04
C ARG A 81 4.56 0.14 -12.70
N ALA A 82 4.38 -1.11 -12.26
CA ALA A 82 5.45 -2.08 -12.00
C ALA A 82 6.58 -1.57 -11.08
N ARG A 83 6.27 -0.78 -10.04
CA ARG A 83 7.25 -0.40 -9.00
C ARG A 83 7.59 -1.59 -8.10
N ALA A 84 8.51 -2.44 -8.56
CA ALA A 84 8.93 -3.68 -7.92
C ALA A 84 9.58 -3.50 -6.52
N ASP A 85 10.13 -2.32 -6.22
CA ASP A 85 10.64 -2.02 -4.87
C ASP A 85 9.54 -2.00 -3.79
N LEU A 86 8.26 -1.91 -4.19
CA LEU A 86 7.11 -1.97 -3.29
C LEU A 86 6.70 -3.40 -2.91
N ASP A 87 7.17 -4.42 -3.62
CA ASP A 87 6.78 -5.83 -3.41
C ASP A 87 7.06 -6.30 -1.98
N ARG A 88 8.31 -6.14 -1.51
CA ARG A 88 8.72 -6.62 -0.19
C ARG A 88 7.98 -5.89 0.95
N PRO A 89 7.89 -4.55 0.96
CA PRO A 89 7.10 -3.85 1.98
C PRO A 89 5.61 -4.20 1.96
N LEU A 90 4.99 -4.31 0.78
CA LEU A 90 3.57 -4.68 0.66
C LEU A 90 3.32 -6.11 1.11
N ALA A 91 4.20 -7.05 0.76
CA ALA A 91 4.12 -8.43 1.26
C ALA A 91 4.25 -8.49 2.79
N ALA A 92 5.11 -7.66 3.40
CA ALA A 92 5.22 -7.56 4.84
C ALA A 92 3.95 -7.00 5.50
N VAL A 93 3.36 -5.96 4.93
CA VAL A 93 2.06 -5.41 5.37
C VAL A 93 0.96 -6.47 5.25
N GLY A 94 0.86 -7.16 4.11
CA GLY A 94 -0.15 -8.19 3.87
C GLY A 94 -0.04 -9.36 4.85
N ARG A 95 1.18 -9.84 5.12
CA ARG A 95 1.42 -10.87 6.14
C ARG A 95 0.99 -10.42 7.53
N ALA A 96 1.37 -9.20 7.94
CA ALA A 96 0.97 -8.66 9.23
C ALA A 96 -0.56 -8.54 9.36
N ALA A 97 -1.22 -8.10 8.29
CA ALA A 97 -2.69 -8.03 8.25
C ALA A 97 -3.33 -9.42 8.37
N GLY A 98 -2.83 -10.42 7.64
CA GLY A 98 -3.32 -11.80 7.72
C GLY A 98 -3.16 -12.41 9.12
N VAL A 99 -2.01 -12.21 9.77
CA VAL A 99 -1.79 -12.65 11.15
C VAL A 99 -2.75 -11.96 12.12
N ALA A 100 -3.00 -10.66 11.94
CA ALA A 100 -3.90 -9.91 12.81
C ALA A 100 -5.38 -10.30 12.65
N LEU A 101 -5.81 -10.68 11.44
CA LEU A 101 -7.19 -11.06 11.16
C LEU A 101 -7.47 -12.55 11.38
N GLY A 102 -6.46 -13.42 11.31
CA GLY A 102 -6.63 -14.87 11.43
C GLY A 102 -7.54 -15.33 12.59
N PRO A 103 -7.49 -14.71 13.79
CA PRO A 103 -8.39 -15.08 14.89
C PRO A 103 -9.85 -14.67 14.75
N VAL A 104 -10.19 -13.78 13.81
CA VAL A 104 -11.53 -13.15 13.68
C VAL A 104 -12.20 -13.39 12.31
N LEU A 105 -11.56 -14.18 11.45
CA LEU A 105 -12.11 -14.70 10.19
C LEU A 105 -12.66 -16.11 10.41
#